data_AF-A0A318KRF2-F1
#
_entry.id   AF-A0A318KRF2-F1
#
_cell.length_a   1.000
_cell.length_b   1.000
_cell.length_c   1.000
_cell.angle_alpha   90.00
_cell.angle_beta   90.00
_cell.angle_gamma   90.00
#
_symmetry.space_group_name_H-M   'P 1'
#
loop_
_entity.id
_entity.type
_entity.pdbx_description
1 polymer ?
#
loop_
_entity_poly.entity_id
_entity_poly.type
_entity_poly.pdbx_seq_one_letter_code
_entity_poly.pdbx_strand_id
1 'polypeptide(L)'
;MSIISEFVLGLPKQLADAVSKLLRWQIRLSLPVVIVSGILGMPSWHAPVSALLGALVGIVPALVYVRIAYRKPRGAPGKLLSAHFAAEAAKLAVTGLMFALVLALYKDVVPLALFSSFFATLVAYWIALLSK
;
A
#
# COMPACT_ATOMS: atom_id res chain seq x y z
N MET A 1 1.88 19.68 0.52
CA MET A 1 2.95 19.59 -0.49
C MET A 1 3.56 18.21 -0.44
N SER A 2 3.14 17.30 -1.32
CA SER A 2 3.69 15.94 -1.40
C SER A 2 4.68 15.86 -2.56
N ILE A 3 5.95 16.11 -2.24
CA ILE A 3 7.10 16.02 -3.16
C ILE A 3 7.17 14.60 -3.79
N ILE A 4 6.72 13.57 -3.06
CA ILE A 4 6.83 12.17 -3.50
C ILE A 4 5.92 11.87 -4.70
N SER A 5 4.69 12.40 -4.75
CA SER A 5 3.73 12.05 -5.80
C SER A 5 3.92 12.85 -7.09
N GLU A 6 4.39 14.09 -7.02
CA GLU A 6 4.76 14.89 -8.21
C GLU A 6 6.11 14.43 -8.80
N PHE A 7 7.14 14.24 -7.96
CA PHE A 7 8.49 13.96 -8.43
C PHE A 7 8.70 12.49 -8.85
N VAL A 8 8.17 11.53 -8.09
CA VAL A 8 8.43 10.09 -8.35
C VAL A 8 7.51 9.53 -9.44
N LEU A 9 6.28 10.03 -9.54
CA LEU A 9 5.26 9.45 -10.42
C LEU A 9 4.86 10.35 -11.60
N GLY A 10 5.29 11.62 -11.63
CA GLY A 10 4.99 12.54 -12.74
C GLY A 10 3.49 12.81 -12.94
N LEU A 11 2.71 12.79 -11.85
CA LEU A 11 1.25 12.85 -11.89
C LEU A 11 0.75 14.31 -11.97
N PRO A 12 -0.43 14.55 -12.57
CA PRO A 12 -1.10 15.84 -12.44
C PRO A 12 -1.44 16.13 -10.97
N LYS A 13 -1.37 17.41 -10.55
CA LYS A 13 -1.56 17.88 -9.16
C LYS A 13 -2.73 17.22 -8.42
N GLN A 14 -3.89 17.15 -9.05
CA GLN A 14 -5.10 16.56 -8.49
C GLN A 14 -4.90 15.08 -8.07
N LEU A 15 -4.20 14.31 -8.90
CA LEU A 15 -3.91 12.91 -8.60
C LEU A 15 -2.79 12.78 -7.57
N ALA A 16 -1.80 13.68 -7.62
CA ALA A 16 -0.72 13.73 -6.64
C ALA A 16 -1.25 13.98 -5.21
N ASP A 17 -2.28 14.82 -5.08
CA ASP A 17 -2.96 15.10 -3.81
C ASP A 17 -3.78 13.89 -3.33
N ALA A 18 -4.51 13.22 -4.23
CA ALA A 18 -5.24 12.00 -3.90
C ALA A 18 -4.33 10.87 -3.42
N VAL A 19 -3.20 10.64 -4.11
CA VAL A 19 -2.19 9.64 -3.72
C VAL A 19 -1.56 10.01 -2.37
N SER A 20 -1.25 11.28 -2.16
CA SER A 20 -0.73 11.77 -0.87
C SER A 20 -1.73 11.53 0.27
N LYS A 21 -3.02 11.82 0.05
CA LYS A 21 -4.09 11.56 1.02
C LYS A 21 -4.17 10.09 1.36
N LEU A 22 -4.13 9.22 0.35
CA LEU A 22 -4.11 7.77 0.52
C LEU A 22 -2.91 7.30 1.35
N LEU A 23 -1.69 7.68 0.98
CA LEU A 23 -0.48 7.28 1.69
C LEU A 23 -0.49 7.75 3.14
N ARG A 24 -0.96 8.98 3.39
CA ARG A 24 -1.12 9.52 4.75
C ARG A 24 -2.07 8.65 5.58
N TRP A 25 -3.20 8.24 5.02
CA TRP A 25 -4.13 7.34 5.71
C TRP A 25 -3.53 5.96 5.94
N GLN A 26 -2.82 5.40 4.96
CA GLN A 26 -2.18 4.09 5.11
C GLN A 26 -1.17 4.11 6.24
N ILE A 27 -0.29 5.12 6.28
CA ILE A 27 0.69 5.30 7.37
C ILE A 27 -0.03 5.53 8.71
N ARG A 28 -1.06 6.39 8.75
CA ARG A 28 -1.80 6.69 10.00
C ARG A 28 -2.46 5.45 10.61
N LEU A 29 -2.95 4.51 9.79
CA LEU A 29 -3.60 3.30 10.29
C LEU A 29 -2.64 2.14 10.52
N SER A 30 -1.58 2.01 9.71
CA SER A 30 -0.61 0.92 9.89
C SER A 30 0.38 1.20 11.02
N LEU A 31 0.75 2.46 11.27
CA LEU A 31 1.74 2.83 12.28
C LEU A 31 1.33 2.42 13.71
N PRO A 32 0.08 2.64 14.18
CA PRO A 32 -0.37 2.13 15.47
C PRO A 32 -0.27 0.61 15.58
N VAL A 33 -0.57 -0.12 14.51
CA VAL A 33 -0.44 -1.59 14.50
C VAL A 33 1.01 -2.01 14.73
N VAL A 34 1.95 -1.35 14.06
CA VAL A 34 3.39 -1.58 14.27
C VAL A 34 3.79 -1.32 15.73
N ILE A 35 3.40 -0.17 16.29
CA ILE A 35 3.75 0.20 17.66
C ILE A 35 3.16 -0.79 18.68
N VAL A 36 1.86 -1.09 18.58
CA VAL A 36 1.17 -2.02 19.48
C VAL A 36 1.76 -3.42 19.38
N SER A 37 2.05 -3.89 18.16
CA SER A 37 2.70 -5.20 17.97
C SER A 37 4.11 -5.23 18.57
N GLY A 38 4.83 -4.11 18.59
CA GLY A 38 6.13 -3.98 19.26
C GLY A 38 6.02 -4.11 20.78
N ILE A 39 5.03 -3.45 21.39
CA ILE A 39 4.80 -3.52 22.84
C ILE A 39 4.35 -4.93 23.25
N LEU A 40 3.40 -5.52 22.52
CA LEU A 40 2.85 -6.84 22.82
C LEU A 40 3.80 -7.99 22.48
N GLY A 41 4.71 -7.80 21.52
CA GLY A 41 5.66 -8.81 21.05
C GLY A 41 6.94 -8.92 21.87
N MET A 42 7.09 -8.11 22.92
CA MET A 42 8.30 -8.11 23.76
C MET A 42 8.55 -9.50 24.39
N PRO A 43 9.81 -9.95 24.46
CA PRO A 43 11.04 -9.20 24.14
C PRO A 43 11.47 -9.27 22.66
N SER A 44 10.71 -9.92 21.78
CA SER A 44 11.11 -10.16 20.40
C SER A 44 10.75 -9.01 19.44
N TRP A 45 11.58 -8.79 18.42
CA TRP A 45 11.30 -7.80 17.37
C TRP A 45 10.45 -8.34 16.22
N HIS A 46 10.01 -9.59 16.32
CA HIS A 46 9.38 -10.27 15.19
C HIS A 46 7.99 -9.73 14.84
N ALA A 47 7.20 -9.39 15.85
CA ALA A 47 5.88 -8.80 15.69
C ALA A 47 5.91 -7.42 14.99
N PRO A 48 6.70 -6.42 15.45
CA PRO A 48 6.76 -5.11 14.79
C PRO A 48 7.37 -5.19 13.39
N VAL A 49 8.36 -6.05 13.15
CA VAL A 49 8.91 -6.28 11.81
C VAL A 49 7.84 -6.88 10.88
N SER A 50 7.07 -7.86 11.37
CA SER A 50 5.96 -8.45 10.60
C SER A 50 4.90 -7.40 10.27
N ALA A 51 4.52 -6.55 11.22
CA ALA A 51 3.58 -5.45 10.97
C ALA A 51 4.13 -4.43 9.94
N LEU A 52 5.42 -4.11 9.97
CA LEU A 52 6.04 -3.24 8.98
C LEU A 52 5.99 -3.85 7.58
N LEU A 53 6.34 -5.14 7.45
CA LEU A 53 6.23 -5.87 6.19
C LEU A 53 4.78 -5.88 5.68
N GLY A 54 3.80 -6.05 6.56
CA GLY A 54 2.38 -6.01 6.22
C GLY A 54 1.94 -4.66 5.66
N ALA A 55 2.42 -3.57 6.26
CA ALA A 55 2.20 -2.22 5.75
C ALA A 55 2.81 -2.03 4.35
N LEU A 56 4.04 -2.52 4.14
CA LEU A 56 4.73 -2.43 2.83
C LEU A 56 3.98 -3.22 1.74
N VAL A 57 3.46 -4.41 2.07
CA VAL A 57 2.64 -5.23 1.17
C VAL A 57 1.33 -4.52 0.79
N GLY A 58 0.84 -3.59 1.60
CA GLY A 58 -0.30 -2.74 1.24
C GLY A 58 0.05 -1.50 0.41
N ILE A 59 1.16 -0.84 0.75
CA ILE A 59 1.56 0.44 0.17
C ILE A 59 2.22 0.26 -1.21
N VAL A 60 3.15 -0.69 -1.35
CA VAL A 60 3.93 -0.85 -2.60
C VAL A 60 3.03 -1.24 -3.78
N PRO A 61 2.13 -2.23 -3.68
CA PRO A 61 1.22 -2.55 -4.78
C PRO A 61 0.27 -1.39 -5.15
N ALA A 62 -0.15 -0.57 -4.17
CA ALA A 62 -0.95 0.62 -4.45
C ALA A 62 -0.18 1.65 -5.29
N LEU A 63 1.13 1.82 -5.06
CA LEU A 63 1.98 2.66 -5.90
C LEU A 63 2.15 2.09 -7.31
N VAL A 64 2.29 0.75 -7.43
CA VAL A 64 2.35 0.06 -8.73
C VAL A 64 1.05 0.28 -9.51
N TYR A 65 -0.11 0.16 -8.85
CA TYR A 65 -1.40 0.47 -9.45
C TYR A 65 -1.41 1.88 -10.05
N VAL A 66 -1.05 2.90 -9.25
CA VAL A 66 -1.05 4.30 -9.69
C VAL A 66 -0.13 4.49 -10.89
N ARG A 67 1.06 3.87 -10.86
CA ARG A 67 2.05 3.97 -11.93
C ARG A 67 1.55 3.41 -13.26
N ILE A 68 0.75 2.35 -13.23
CA ILE A 68 0.22 1.67 -14.43
C ILE A 68 -1.05 2.37 -14.90
N ALA A 69 -2.03 2.56 -14.01
CA ALA A 69 -3.34 3.13 -14.33
C ALA A 69 -3.21 4.55 -14.91
N TYR A 70 -2.31 5.37 -14.36
CA TYR A 70 -2.20 6.78 -14.73
C TYR A 70 -1.00 7.10 -15.63
N ARG A 71 -0.38 6.09 -16.25
CA ARG A 71 0.70 6.31 -17.23
C ARG A 71 0.24 7.15 -18.43
N LYS A 72 -1.04 7.02 -18.83
CA LYS A 72 -1.67 7.84 -19.87
C LYS A 72 -3.03 8.35 -19.35
N PRO A 73 -3.06 9.51 -18.67
CA PRO A 73 -4.26 9.99 -17.99
C PRO A 73 -5.35 10.52 -18.92
N ARG A 74 -5.09 10.58 -20.23
CA ARG A 74 -6.08 10.98 -21.25
C ARG A 74 -6.08 9.96 -22.39
N GLY A 75 -7.26 9.58 -22.84
CA GLY A 75 -7.45 8.62 -23.93
C GLY A 75 -8.90 8.18 -24.06
N ALA A 76 -9.17 7.34 -25.06
CA ALA A 76 -10.48 6.74 -25.24
C ALA A 76 -10.90 5.94 -23.98
N PRO A 77 -12.18 5.98 -23.57
CA PRO A 77 -12.65 5.32 -22.34
C PRO A 77 -12.26 3.84 -22.23
N GLY A 78 -12.36 3.08 -23.33
CA GLY A 78 -11.96 1.67 -23.35
C GLY A 78 -10.47 1.44 -23.06
N LYS A 79 -9.58 2.33 -23.53
CA LYS A 79 -8.14 2.24 -23.25
C LYS A 79 -7.84 2.59 -21.79
N LEU A 80 -8.53 3.58 -21.22
CA LEU A 80 -8.40 3.93 -19.81
C LEU A 80 -8.87 2.76 -18.91
N LEU A 81 -10.02 2.18 -19.21
CA LEU A 81 -10.56 1.04 -18.46
C LEU A 81 -9.60 -0.17 -18.53
N SER A 82 -9.08 -0.50 -19.72
CA SER A 82 -8.09 -1.58 -19.86
C SER A 82 -6.82 -1.33 -19.04
N ALA A 83 -6.39 -0.06 -18.90
CA ALA A 83 -5.24 0.29 -18.07
C ALA A 83 -5.53 0.11 -16.58
N HIS A 84 -6.74 0.42 -16.11
CA HIS A 84 -7.16 0.15 -14.74
C HIS A 84 -7.24 -1.35 -14.44
N PHE A 85 -7.73 -2.18 -15.36
CA PHE A 85 -7.71 -3.64 -15.20
C PHE A 85 -6.28 -4.19 -15.17
N ALA A 86 -5.40 -3.73 -16.06
CA ALA A 86 -3.99 -4.12 -16.03
C ALA A 86 -3.30 -3.68 -14.73
N ALA A 87 -3.62 -2.48 -14.22
CA ALA A 87 -3.11 -1.98 -12.95
C ALA A 87 -3.61 -2.81 -11.76
N GLU A 88 -4.87 -3.24 -11.77
CA GLU A 88 -5.44 -4.08 -10.73
C GLU A 88 -4.80 -5.48 -10.72
N ALA A 89 -4.64 -6.08 -11.90
CA ALA A 89 -3.94 -7.36 -12.05
C ALA A 89 -2.49 -7.27 -11.56
N ALA A 90 -1.77 -6.20 -11.93
CA ALA A 90 -0.41 -5.97 -11.48
C ALA A 90 -0.34 -5.74 -9.96
N LYS A 91 -1.28 -4.98 -9.38
CA LYS A 91 -1.38 -4.79 -7.93
C LYS A 91 -1.52 -6.13 -7.22
N LEU A 92 -2.46 -6.97 -7.65
CA LEU A 92 -2.69 -8.29 -7.05
C LEU A 92 -1.47 -9.22 -7.21
N ALA A 93 -0.82 -9.21 -8.38
CA ALA A 93 0.39 -9.97 -8.62
C ALA A 93 1.54 -9.54 -7.70
N VAL A 94 1.77 -8.23 -7.54
CA VAL A 94 2.80 -7.71 -6.65
C VAL A 94 2.45 -7.98 -5.19
N THR A 95 1.19 -7.84 -4.77
CA THR A 95 0.75 -8.22 -3.42
C THR A 95 1.04 -9.69 -3.13
N GLY A 96 0.65 -10.59 -4.04
CA GLY A 96 0.89 -12.03 -3.89
C GLY A 96 2.38 -12.37 -3.86
N LEU A 97 3.18 -11.77 -4.75
CA LEU A 97 4.64 -11.94 -4.76
C LEU A 97 5.28 -11.44 -3.47
N MET A 98 4.90 -10.27 -2.97
CA MET A 98 5.47 -9.74 -1.73
C MET A 98 5.09 -10.59 -0.52
N PHE A 99 3.85 -11.09 -0.43
CA PHE A 99 3.50 -12.05 0.62
C PHE A 99 4.33 -13.32 0.52
N ALA A 100 4.47 -13.88 -0.70
CA ALA A 100 5.29 -15.07 -0.91
C ALA A 100 6.76 -14.82 -0.49
N LEU A 101 7.33 -13.67 -0.84
CA LEU A 101 8.69 -13.30 -0.43
C LEU A 101 8.82 -13.13 1.08
N VAL A 102 7.88 -12.47 1.74
CA VAL A 102 7.89 -12.31 3.19
C VAL A 102 7.84 -13.67 3.88
N LEU A 103 6.93 -14.55 3.48
CA LEU A 103 6.77 -15.87 4.08
C LEU A 103 7.94 -16.82 3.77
N ALA A 104 8.56 -16.68 2.59
CA ALA A 104 9.70 -17.52 2.19
C ALA A 104 11.02 -17.07 2.85
N LEU A 105 11.24 -15.75 2.98
CA LEU A 105 12.51 -15.19 3.43
C LEU A 105 12.54 -14.91 4.93
N TYR A 106 11.40 -14.63 5.55
CA TYR A 106 11.31 -14.26 6.96
C TYR A 106 10.62 -15.35 7.77
N LYS A 107 11.44 -16.24 8.38
CA LYS A 107 10.97 -17.45 9.08
C LYS A 107 10.21 -17.15 10.37
N ASP A 108 10.57 -16.05 11.03
CA ASP A 108 9.96 -15.62 12.29
C ASP A 108 8.79 -14.64 12.04
N VAL A 109 8.07 -14.81 10.93
CA VAL A 109 6.84 -14.06 10.67
C VAL A 109 5.85 -14.29 11.81
N VAL A 110 5.26 -13.19 12.28
CA VAL A 110 4.06 -13.21 13.13
C VAL A 110 2.88 -12.91 12.22
N PRO A 111 2.10 -13.92 11.76
CA PRO A 111 1.07 -13.73 10.75
C PRO A 111 0.01 -12.71 11.20
N LEU A 112 -0.34 -12.73 12.48
CA LEU A 112 -1.33 -11.80 13.03
C LEU A 112 -0.89 -10.34 12.85
N ALA A 113 0.35 -10.02 13.23
CA ALA A 113 0.89 -8.67 13.06
C ALA A 113 1.01 -8.27 11.58
N LEU A 114 1.46 -9.19 10.73
CA LEU A 114 1.56 -9.02 9.28
C LEU A 114 0.21 -8.66 8.65
N PHE A 115 -0.80 -9.51 8.85
CA PHE A 115 -2.12 -9.31 8.24
C PHE A 115 -2.88 -8.14 8.87
N SER A 116 -2.79 -7.91 10.18
CA SER A 116 -3.45 -6.75 10.81
C SER A 116 -2.97 -5.43 10.21
N SER A 117 -1.66 -5.29 9.99
CA SER A 117 -1.09 -4.08 9.39
C SER A 117 -1.46 -3.95 7.92
N PHE A 118 -1.44 -5.05 7.16
CA PHE A 118 -1.93 -5.08 5.79
C PHE A 118 -3.42 -4.65 5.70
N PHE A 119 -4.30 -5.23 6.50
CA PHE A 119 -5.71 -4.84 6.52
C PHE A 119 -5.92 -3.39 6.94
N ALA A 120 -5.08 -2.86 7.85
CA ALA A 120 -5.13 -1.44 8.21
C ALA A 120 -4.85 -0.54 6.99
N THR A 121 -3.92 -0.91 6.11
CA THR A 121 -3.70 -0.18 4.85
C THR A 121 -4.84 -0.33 3.85
N LEU A 122 -5.55 -1.46 3.85
CA LEU A 122 -6.74 -1.67 3.01
C LEU A 122 -7.91 -0.80 3.48
N VAL A 123 -8.14 -0.72 4.78
CA VAL A 123 -9.15 0.17 5.38
C VAL A 123 -8.81 1.64 5.12
N ALA A 124 -7.53 2.00 5.19
CA ALA A 124 -7.07 3.35 4.84
C ALA A 124 -7.40 3.75 3.41
N TYR A 125 -7.36 2.81 2.47
CA TYR A 125 -7.77 3.07 1.09
C TYR A 125 -9.24 3.49 0.99
N TRP A 126 -10.13 2.77 1.67
CA TRP A 126 -11.55 3.11 1.71
C TRP A 126 -11.80 4.47 2.37
N ILE A 127 -11.12 4.75 3.48
CA ILE A 127 -11.25 6.04 4.16
C ILE A 127 -10.71 7.18 3.29
N ALA A 128 -9.57 7.00 2.63
CA ALA A 128 -9.01 8.02 1.74
C ALA A 128 -9.93 8.30 0.54
N LEU A 129 -10.61 7.26 0.02
CA LEU A 129 -11.54 7.38 -1.09
C LEU A 129 -12.87 8.04 -0.69
N LEU A 130 -13.38 7.73 0.51
CA LEU A 130 -14.67 8.23 1.00
C LEU A 130 -14.58 9.57 1.74
N SER A 131 -13.40 9.93 2.25
CA SER A 131 -13.18 11.26 2.80
C SER A 131 -13.10 12.28 1.67
N LYS A 132 -13.98 13.28 1.70
CA LYS A 132 -13.87 14.46 0.83
C LYS A 132 -12.65 15.29 1.22
#